data_AF-A0A496WLN9-F1
#
_entry.id   AF-A0A496WLN9-F1
#
_cell.length_a   1.000
_cell.length_b   1.000
_cell.length_c   1.000
_cell.angle_alpha   90.00
_cell.angle_beta   90.00
_cell.angle_gamma   90.00
#
_symmetry.space_group_name_H-M   'P 1'
#
loop_
_entity.id
_entity.type
_entity.pdbx_description
1 polymer ?
#
loop_
_entity_poly.entity_id
_entity_poly.type
_entity_poly.pdbx_seq_one_letter_code
_entity_poly.pdbx_strand_id
1 'polypeptide(L)'
;ILSGQPYPHSLLSAAVRRNRAEQEVTYSRAALIKACINRLTRYQNRETQNPDFQNSDSQNLGSQRTETMEELKVALDENNSNIGYRLGRLFAVLEKTQEEANPGINATIRDRYYGGASSTPVSVFSTLLKLKNHHISKLDNKGRATNLEKLIGQIMEEIIDFPPNLSMPDQGRFAIGYYHQRQDFFKKKPQTTTDTTQGETA
;
A
#
# COMPACT_ATOMS: atom_id res chain seq x y z
N ILE A 1 23.88 6.56 8.61
CA ILE A 1 23.40 7.59 7.64
C ILE A 1 24.54 8.04 6.72
N LEU A 2 25.69 8.43 7.29
CA LEU A 2 26.82 9.03 6.55
C LEU A 2 27.48 8.13 5.48
N SER A 3 27.41 6.79 5.61
CA SER A 3 28.21 5.85 4.81
C SER A 3 27.59 5.34 3.51
N GLY A 4 26.40 5.80 3.09
CA GLY A 4 25.79 5.28 1.86
C GLY A 4 25.13 3.89 1.99
N GLN A 5 25.45 3.14 3.04
CA GLN A 5 25.08 1.73 3.22
C GLN A 5 23.58 1.52 3.53
N PRO A 6 23.05 0.28 3.32
CA PRO A 6 21.74 -0.12 3.80
C PRO A 6 21.57 0.08 5.31
N TYR A 7 20.35 0.37 5.73
CA TYR A 7 20.01 0.34 7.16
C TYR A 7 19.98 -1.11 7.69
N PRO A 8 20.23 -1.33 8.99
CA PRO A 8 20.17 -2.66 9.57
C PRO A 8 18.81 -3.34 9.32
N HIS A 9 18.81 -4.62 8.93
CA HIS A 9 17.57 -5.39 8.72
C HIS A 9 16.69 -5.47 9.97
N SER A 10 17.31 -5.40 11.17
CA SER A 10 16.61 -5.35 12.45
C SER A 10 15.74 -4.10 12.59
N LEU A 11 16.12 -2.97 11.98
CA LEU A 11 15.38 -1.71 12.05
C LEU A 11 14.03 -1.80 11.32
N LEU A 12 14.03 -2.35 10.11
CA LEU A 12 12.80 -2.62 9.36
C LEU A 12 11.90 -3.59 10.13
N SER A 13 12.48 -4.69 10.62
CA SER A 13 11.75 -5.71 11.37
C SER A 13 11.12 -5.15 12.64
N ALA A 14 11.84 -4.30 13.38
CA ALA A 14 11.32 -3.65 14.58
C ALA A 14 10.15 -2.71 14.27
N ALA A 15 10.27 -1.88 13.23
CA ALA A 15 9.21 -0.96 12.82
C ALA A 15 7.93 -1.71 12.39
N VAL A 16 8.07 -2.76 11.57
CA VAL A 16 6.95 -3.61 11.13
C VAL A 16 6.29 -4.33 12.31
N ARG A 17 7.09 -4.92 13.21
CA ARG A 17 6.56 -5.58 14.42
C ARG A 17 5.80 -4.61 15.31
N ARG A 18 6.28 -3.36 15.43
CA ARG A 18 5.56 -2.33 16.20
C ARG A 18 4.22 -1.96 15.54
N ASN A 19 4.16 -1.84 14.21
CA ASN A 19 2.89 -1.65 13.49
C ASN A 19 1.89 -2.77 13.78
N ARG A 20 2.36 -4.02 13.85
CA ARG A 20 1.50 -5.16 14.17
C ARG A 20 1.03 -5.15 15.63
N ALA A 21 1.93 -4.82 16.56
CA ALA A 21 1.62 -4.79 17.98
C ALA A 21 0.62 -3.67 18.34
N GLU A 22 0.78 -2.49 17.73
CA GLU A 22 -0.10 -1.34 17.95
C GLU A 22 -1.28 -1.28 16.99
N GLN A 23 -1.30 -2.14 15.95
CA GLN A 23 -2.30 -2.14 14.88
C GLN A 23 -2.46 -0.77 14.19
N GLU A 24 -1.40 0.02 14.17
CA GLU A 24 -1.41 1.39 13.65
C GLU A 24 -0.14 1.67 12.86
N VAL A 25 -0.26 2.47 11.80
CA VAL A 25 0.88 2.98 11.02
C VAL A 25 0.98 4.50 11.16
N THR A 26 1.80 4.96 12.09
CA THR A 26 2.11 6.40 12.25
C THR A 26 2.98 6.92 11.12
N TYR A 27 2.96 8.23 10.87
CA TYR A 27 3.83 8.90 9.89
C TYR A 27 5.31 8.56 10.08
N SER A 28 5.84 8.67 11.30
CA SER A 28 7.25 8.41 11.58
C SER A 28 7.66 6.98 11.25
N ARG A 29 6.80 5.99 11.55
CA ARG A 29 7.05 4.58 11.19
C ARG A 29 6.92 4.33 9.70
N ALA A 30 5.96 4.94 9.02
CA ALA A 30 5.89 4.88 7.56
C ALA A 30 7.13 5.48 6.90
N ALA A 31 7.58 6.65 7.35
CA ALA A 31 8.80 7.29 6.86
C ALA A 31 10.03 6.40 7.07
N LEU A 32 10.17 5.79 8.25
CA LEU A 32 11.27 4.88 8.58
C LEU A 32 11.27 3.62 7.72
N ILE A 33 10.11 2.95 7.58
CA ILE A 33 9.97 1.75 6.74
C ILE A 33 10.32 2.07 5.29
N LYS A 34 9.80 3.19 4.76
CA LYS A 34 10.12 3.66 3.40
C LYS A 34 11.61 3.92 3.23
N ALA A 35 12.25 4.58 4.20
CA ALA A 35 13.68 4.86 4.16
C ALA A 35 14.51 3.56 4.15
N CYS A 36 14.14 2.56 4.97
CA CYS A 36 14.78 1.24 4.98
C CYS A 36 14.65 0.54 3.61
N ILE A 37 13.44 0.49 3.06
CA ILE A 37 13.16 -0.20 1.80
C ILE A 37 13.87 0.50 0.64
N ASN A 38 13.69 1.81 0.45
CA ASN A 38 14.29 2.53 -0.68
C ASN A 38 15.81 2.50 -0.61
N ARG A 39 16.41 2.56 0.59
CA ARG A 39 17.86 2.46 0.72
C ARG A 39 18.39 1.09 0.31
N LEU A 40 17.67 0.02 0.68
CA LEU A 40 18.00 -1.34 0.26
C LEU A 40 17.83 -1.50 -1.26
N THR A 41 16.71 -1.05 -1.82
CA THR A 41 16.44 -1.05 -3.27
C THR A 41 17.55 -0.34 -4.06
N ARG A 42 17.97 0.86 -3.62
CA ARG A 42 19.07 1.61 -4.25
C ARG A 42 20.39 0.85 -4.23
N TYR A 43 20.69 0.19 -3.11
CA TYR A 43 21.89 -0.63 -2.99
C TYR A 43 21.85 -1.80 -3.98
N GLN A 44 20.75 -2.56 -4.00
CA GLN A 44 20.56 -3.70 -4.89
C GLN A 44 20.64 -3.31 -6.37
N ASN A 45 19.99 -2.22 -6.76
CA ASN A 45 20.04 -1.73 -8.13
C ASN A 45 21.45 -1.28 -8.56
N ARG A 46 22.29 -0.83 -7.61
CA ARG A 46 23.68 -0.45 -7.90
C ARG A 46 24.57 -1.66 -8.11
N GLU A 47 24.37 -2.70 -7.32
CA GLU A 47 25.08 -3.97 -7.45
C GLU A 47 24.73 -4.69 -8.77
N THR A 48 23.46 -4.72 -9.16
CA THR A 48 23.02 -5.37 -10.40
C THR A 48 23.47 -4.65 -11.67
N GLN A 49 23.78 -3.36 -11.57
CA GLN A 49 24.32 -2.54 -12.66
C GLN A 49 25.86 -2.55 -12.72
N ASN A 50 26.55 -3.23 -11.79
CA ASN A 50 28.01 -3.31 -11.80
C ASN A 50 28.51 -4.38 -12.79
N PRO A 51 29.21 -4.00 -13.89
CA PRO A 51 29.62 -4.94 -14.94
C PRO A 51 30.66 -5.96 -14.47
N ASP A 52 31.43 -5.67 -13.41
CA ASP A 52 32.46 -6.59 -12.89
C ASP A 52 31.85 -7.81 -12.18
N PHE A 53 30.59 -7.73 -11.73
CA PHE A 53 29.90 -8.79 -11.01
C PHE A 53 29.24 -9.83 -11.94
N GLN A 54 29.00 -9.49 -13.21
CA GLN A 54 28.35 -10.38 -14.19
C GLN A 54 29.26 -11.54 -14.67
N ASN A 55 30.55 -11.50 -14.32
CA ASN A 55 31.56 -12.42 -14.85
C ASN A 55 32.01 -13.53 -13.89
N SER A 56 31.41 -13.68 -12.70
CA SER A 56 31.91 -14.67 -11.72
C SER A 56 31.31 -16.07 -11.81
N ASP A 57 30.14 -16.30 -12.43
CA ASP A 57 29.59 -17.65 -12.66
C ASP A 57 28.54 -17.66 -13.81
N SER A 58 28.93 -17.24 -15.01
CA SER A 58 28.07 -17.32 -16.20
C SER A 58 28.18 -18.69 -16.87
N GLN A 59 27.47 -19.70 -16.33
CA GLN A 59 26.88 -20.74 -17.17
C GLN A 59 25.42 -21.00 -16.75
N ASN A 60 24.50 -20.65 -17.67
CA ASN A 60 23.06 -20.86 -17.65
C ASN A 60 22.20 -20.01 -16.69
N LEU A 61 21.85 -18.80 -17.13
CA LEU A 61 20.43 -18.39 -17.13
C LEU A 61 20.20 -17.35 -18.23
N GLY A 62 19.45 -17.74 -19.26
CA GLY A 62 19.21 -16.91 -20.44
C GLY A 62 18.59 -15.56 -20.10
N SER A 63 19.02 -14.52 -20.80
CA SER A 63 18.36 -13.24 -21.10
C SER A 63 17.15 -12.84 -20.23
N GLN A 64 17.29 -12.86 -18.90
CA GLN A 64 16.31 -12.23 -18.01
C GLN A 64 16.71 -10.77 -17.91
N ARG A 65 15.86 -9.89 -18.46
CA ARG A 65 15.97 -8.45 -18.25
C ARG A 65 16.21 -8.21 -16.75
N THR A 66 17.33 -7.57 -16.43
CA THR A 66 17.61 -7.09 -15.08
C THR A 66 16.60 -5.98 -14.78
N GLU A 67 15.40 -6.35 -14.35
CA GLU A 67 14.37 -5.38 -13.97
C GLU A 67 14.87 -4.64 -12.73
N THR A 68 15.19 -3.36 -12.93
CA THR A 68 15.50 -2.45 -11.82
C THR A 68 14.33 -2.43 -10.85
N MET A 69 14.61 -2.71 -9.58
CA MET A 69 13.58 -2.72 -8.55
C MET A 69 13.07 -1.29 -8.32
N GLU A 70 11.74 -1.10 -8.36
CA GLU A 70 11.13 0.22 -8.18
C GLU A 70 11.21 0.68 -6.70
N GLU A 71 11.55 1.95 -6.49
CA GLU A 71 11.49 2.58 -5.17
C GLU A 71 10.06 2.96 -4.77
N LEU A 72 9.77 2.97 -3.46
CA LEU A 72 8.50 3.49 -2.98
C LEU A 72 8.47 5.02 -3.12
N LYS A 73 7.44 5.53 -3.79
CA LYS A 73 7.18 6.97 -3.94
C LYS A 73 6.82 7.61 -2.60
N VAL A 74 6.79 8.94 -2.57
CA VAL A 74 6.48 9.72 -1.35
C VAL A 74 4.98 9.69 -1.02
N ALA A 75 4.12 9.54 -2.02
CA ALA A 75 2.68 9.54 -1.90
C ALA A 75 2.09 8.28 -2.54
N LEU A 76 0.75 8.20 -2.57
CA LEU A 76 0.03 7.13 -3.24
C LEU A 76 0.55 6.92 -4.67
N ASP A 77 0.70 5.65 -5.01
CA ASP A 77 1.22 5.19 -6.29
C ASP A 77 0.29 4.08 -6.77
N GLU A 78 -0.63 4.43 -7.67
CA GLU A 78 -1.68 3.51 -8.06
C GLU A 78 -1.18 2.35 -8.92
N ASN A 79 -0.03 2.55 -9.56
CA ASN A 79 0.57 1.62 -10.52
C ASN A 79 1.58 0.65 -9.87
N ASN A 80 1.77 0.73 -8.55
CA ASN A 80 2.75 -0.11 -7.86
C ASN A 80 2.29 -1.57 -7.86
N SER A 81 2.99 -2.43 -8.61
CA SER A 81 2.67 -3.86 -8.80
C SER A 81 2.98 -4.75 -7.60
N ASN A 82 3.68 -4.25 -6.57
CA ASN A 82 4.04 -5.09 -5.43
C ASN A 82 2.81 -5.53 -4.63
N ILE A 83 2.68 -6.84 -4.43
CA ILE A 83 1.54 -7.45 -3.73
C ILE A 83 1.35 -6.91 -2.31
N GLY A 84 2.43 -6.70 -1.55
CA GLY A 84 2.35 -6.13 -0.20
C GLY A 84 1.72 -4.73 -0.24
N TYR A 85 2.21 -3.87 -1.13
CA TYR A 85 1.70 -2.51 -1.30
C TYR A 85 0.22 -2.50 -1.70
N ARG A 86 -0.18 -3.32 -2.68
CA ARG A 86 -1.57 -3.43 -3.14
C ARG A 86 -2.50 -3.93 -2.03
N LEU A 87 -2.11 -4.95 -1.28
CA LEU A 87 -2.87 -5.45 -0.14
C LEU A 87 -3.01 -4.39 0.96
N GLY A 88 -1.97 -3.59 1.19
CA GLY A 88 -2.04 -2.44 2.09
C GLY A 88 -3.08 -1.41 1.65
N ARG A 89 -3.07 -1.05 0.36
CA ARG A 89 -4.09 -0.16 -0.22
C ARG A 89 -5.48 -0.76 -0.08
N LEU A 90 -5.68 -2.01 -0.47
CA LEU A 90 -6.96 -2.71 -0.37
C LEU A 90 -7.51 -2.67 1.06
N PHE A 91 -6.66 -2.99 2.04
CA PHE A 91 -7.04 -2.94 3.46
C PHE A 91 -7.51 -1.54 3.89
N ALA A 92 -6.82 -0.48 3.46
CA ALA A 92 -7.23 0.90 3.75
C ALA A 92 -8.60 1.26 3.14
N VAL A 93 -8.90 0.80 1.92
CA VAL A 93 -10.21 1.05 1.28
C VAL A 93 -11.32 0.27 2.00
N LEU A 94 -11.06 -0.97 2.41
CA LEU A 94 -12.01 -1.78 3.17
C LEU A 94 -12.32 -1.16 4.53
N GLU A 95 -11.30 -0.65 5.23
CA GLU A 95 -11.47 0.08 6.50
C GLU A 95 -12.29 1.34 6.28
N LYS A 96 -11.95 2.14 5.26
CA LYS A 96 -12.70 3.36 4.92
C LYS A 96 -14.16 3.08 4.61
N THR A 97 -14.43 1.97 3.93
CA THR A 97 -15.79 1.52 3.63
C THR A 97 -16.55 1.17 4.90
N GLN A 98 -15.91 0.51 5.87
CA GLN A 98 -16.53 0.21 7.17
C GLN A 98 -16.81 1.47 7.99
N GLU A 99 -15.84 2.40 8.05
CA GLU A 99 -15.97 3.66 8.78
C GLU A 99 -17.14 4.52 8.24
N GLU A 100 -17.29 4.60 6.92
CA GLU A 100 -18.38 5.35 6.29
C GLU A 100 -19.74 4.66 6.45
N ALA A 101 -19.76 3.32 6.42
CA ALA A 101 -20.99 2.55 6.59
C ALA A 101 -21.49 2.49 8.04
N ASN A 102 -20.62 2.72 9.02
CA ASN A 102 -20.98 2.68 10.44
C ASN A 102 -20.33 3.87 11.16
N PRO A 103 -20.92 5.08 11.07
CA PRO A 103 -20.41 6.24 11.79
C PRO A 103 -20.37 5.99 13.31
N GLY A 104 -19.28 6.39 13.97
CA GLY A 104 -19.13 6.28 15.43
C GLY A 104 -18.75 4.88 15.95
N ILE A 105 -18.26 3.97 15.10
CA ILE A 105 -17.72 2.69 15.57
C ILE A 105 -16.47 2.87 16.44
N ASN A 106 -16.39 2.10 17.53
CA ASN A 106 -15.27 2.15 18.48
C ASN A 106 -14.04 1.35 18.04
N ALA A 107 -14.20 0.42 17.09
CA ALA A 107 -13.12 -0.40 16.57
C ALA A 107 -13.40 -0.75 15.11
N THR A 108 -12.37 -0.70 14.27
CA THR A 108 -12.43 -1.01 12.85
C THR A 108 -11.81 -2.38 12.56
N ILE A 109 -11.82 -2.79 11.30
CA ILE A 109 -11.10 -3.97 10.84
C ILE A 109 -9.59 -3.84 11.08
N ARG A 110 -9.04 -2.62 11.18
CA ARG A 110 -7.63 -2.39 11.52
C ARG A 110 -7.30 -2.94 12.90
N ASP A 111 -8.10 -2.61 13.90
CA ASP A 111 -7.87 -3.02 15.30
C ASP A 111 -8.09 -4.54 15.51
N ARG A 112 -8.65 -5.25 14.52
CA ARG A 112 -8.89 -6.69 14.62
C ARG A 112 -8.01 -7.51 13.70
N TYR A 113 -7.76 -7.00 12.51
CA TYR A 113 -7.23 -7.78 11.40
C TYR A 113 -5.90 -7.25 10.86
N TYR A 114 -5.39 -6.09 11.28
CA TYR A 114 -4.13 -5.54 10.74
C TYR A 114 -2.97 -6.54 10.86
N GLY A 115 -2.82 -7.17 12.03
CA GLY A 115 -1.77 -8.16 12.29
C GLY A 115 -1.82 -9.33 11.31
N GLY A 116 -2.99 -9.90 11.06
CA GLY A 116 -3.19 -11.01 10.12
C GLY A 116 -3.16 -10.57 8.66
N ALA A 117 -3.74 -9.43 8.30
CA ALA A 117 -3.73 -8.90 6.94
C ALA A 117 -2.31 -8.57 6.46
N SER A 118 -1.46 -8.05 7.35
CA SER A 118 -0.08 -7.69 7.03
C SER A 118 0.89 -8.87 7.06
N SER A 119 0.54 -10.02 7.67
CA SER A 119 1.42 -11.20 7.71
C SER A 119 0.91 -12.39 6.93
N THR A 120 -0.38 -12.71 7.01
CA THR A 120 -1.03 -13.91 6.46
C THR A 120 -2.31 -13.56 5.68
N PRO A 121 -2.21 -12.83 4.54
CA PRO A 121 -3.36 -12.23 3.85
C PRO A 121 -4.52 -13.18 3.56
N VAL A 122 -4.23 -14.40 3.09
CA VAL A 122 -5.26 -15.39 2.72
C VAL A 122 -6.26 -15.69 3.86
N SER A 123 -5.79 -15.65 5.11
CA SER A 123 -6.61 -15.95 6.30
C SER A 123 -7.60 -14.84 6.66
N VAL A 124 -7.42 -13.63 6.10
CA VAL A 124 -8.14 -12.43 6.53
C VAL A 124 -8.94 -11.82 5.39
N PHE A 125 -8.35 -11.65 4.20
CA PHE A 125 -8.98 -10.88 3.12
C PHE A 125 -10.27 -11.51 2.60
N SER A 126 -10.39 -12.83 2.61
CA SER A 126 -11.64 -13.52 2.28
C SER A 126 -12.82 -13.10 3.16
N THR A 127 -12.57 -12.93 4.46
CA THR A 127 -13.54 -12.42 5.43
C THR A 127 -13.83 -10.94 5.19
N LEU A 128 -12.80 -10.11 5.01
CA LEU A 128 -12.98 -8.68 4.82
C LEU A 128 -13.75 -8.33 3.54
N LEU A 129 -13.52 -9.07 2.45
CA LEU A 129 -14.24 -8.88 1.19
C LEU A 129 -15.74 -9.22 1.32
N LYS A 130 -16.09 -10.23 2.15
CA LYS A 130 -17.49 -10.52 2.48
C LYS A 130 -18.12 -9.38 3.28
N LEU A 131 -17.41 -8.88 4.30
CA LEU A 131 -17.87 -7.76 5.15
C LEU A 131 -18.09 -6.48 4.34
N LYS A 132 -17.21 -6.20 3.36
CA LYS A 132 -17.36 -5.07 2.42
C LYS A 132 -18.76 -5.00 1.84
N ASN A 133 -19.36 -6.12 1.42
CA ASN A 133 -20.65 -6.09 0.72
C ASN A 133 -21.76 -5.58 1.62
N HIS A 134 -21.73 -5.95 2.91
CA HIS A 134 -22.66 -5.44 3.92
C HIS A 134 -22.42 -3.96 4.26
N HIS A 135 -21.18 -3.49 4.19
CA HIS A 135 -20.86 -2.08 4.43
C HIS A 135 -21.26 -1.21 3.24
N ILE A 136 -21.00 -1.67 2.01
CA ILE A 136 -21.38 -0.97 0.78
C ILE A 136 -22.89 -0.79 0.70
N SER A 137 -23.68 -1.82 1.02
CA SER A 137 -25.15 -1.73 0.95
C SER A 137 -25.74 -0.73 1.94
N LYS A 138 -25.08 -0.52 3.08
CA LYS A 138 -25.46 0.45 4.12
C LYS A 138 -25.11 1.90 3.79
N LEU A 139 -24.34 2.17 2.74
CA LEU A 139 -24.03 3.54 2.35
C LEU A 139 -25.26 4.21 1.71
N ASP A 140 -25.67 5.34 2.30
CA ASP A 140 -26.77 6.16 1.77
C ASP A 140 -26.40 6.78 0.42
N ASN A 141 -25.18 7.32 0.31
CA ASN A 141 -24.67 7.91 -0.92
C ASN A 141 -24.25 6.82 -1.92
N LYS A 142 -25.14 6.51 -2.88
CA LYS A 142 -24.89 5.50 -3.92
C LYS A 142 -23.71 5.84 -4.81
N GLY A 143 -23.50 7.12 -5.14
CA GLY A 143 -22.32 7.55 -5.88
C GLY A 143 -21.03 7.21 -5.13
N ARG A 144 -20.98 7.51 -3.83
CA ARG A 144 -19.84 7.17 -2.97
C ARG A 144 -19.61 5.67 -2.86
N ALA A 145 -20.68 4.89 -2.70
CA ALA A 145 -20.62 3.43 -2.71
C ALA A 145 -19.98 2.90 -3.99
N THR A 146 -20.46 3.33 -5.17
CA THR A 146 -19.89 2.96 -6.47
C THR A 146 -18.42 3.37 -6.60
N ASN A 147 -18.02 4.54 -6.08
CA ASN A 147 -16.64 5.00 -6.13
C ASN A 147 -15.70 4.08 -5.31
N LEU A 148 -16.12 3.69 -4.10
CA LEU A 148 -15.37 2.74 -3.27
C LEU A 148 -15.29 1.36 -3.92
N GLU A 149 -16.38 0.86 -4.51
CA GLU A 149 -16.35 -0.41 -5.23
C GLU A 149 -15.42 -0.40 -6.44
N LYS A 150 -15.43 0.68 -7.23
CA LYS A 150 -14.51 0.86 -8.35
C LYS A 150 -13.05 0.87 -7.88
N LEU A 151 -12.74 1.57 -6.79
CA LEU A 151 -11.39 1.59 -6.23
C LEU A 151 -10.94 0.21 -5.73
N ILE A 152 -11.84 -0.56 -5.12
CA ILE A 152 -11.56 -1.95 -4.72
C ILE A 152 -11.31 -2.81 -5.95
N GLY A 153 -12.15 -2.69 -6.99
CA GLY A 153 -11.99 -3.40 -8.26
C GLY A 153 -10.65 -3.09 -8.93
N GLN A 154 -10.29 -1.81 -9.04
CA GLN A 154 -9.01 -1.36 -9.60
C GLN A 154 -7.80 -1.98 -8.87
N ILE A 155 -7.82 -2.01 -7.53
CA ILE A 155 -6.71 -2.60 -6.77
C ILE A 155 -6.66 -4.11 -6.95
N MET A 156 -7.83 -4.77 -6.97
CA MET A 156 -7.95 -6.22 -7.10
C MET A 156 -7.64 -6.74 -8.51
N GLU A 157 -7.78 -5.93 -9.56
CA GLU A 157 -7.56 -6.32 -10.95
C GLU A 157 -6.19 -6.94 -11.19
N GLU A 158 -5.15 -6.44 -10.53
CA GLU A 158 -3.78 -6.95 -10.64
C GLU A 158 -3.38 -7.91 -9.51
N ILE A 159 -4.30 -8.23 -8.59
CA ILE A 159 -4.07 -9.23 -7.54
C ILE A 159 -4.54 -10.58 -8.08
N ILE A 160 -3.57 -11.42 -8.48
CA ILE A 160 -3.84 -12.77 -8.98
C ILE A 160 -4.39 -13.66 -7.86
N ASP A 161 -3.68 -13.71 -6.72
CA ASP A 161 -4.03 -14.54 -5.56
C ASP A 161 -3.67 -13.84 -4.25
N PHE A 162 -4.35 -14.24 -3.16
CA PHE A 162 -3.95 -13.84 -1.81
C PHE A 162 -2.85 -14.77 -1.28
N PRO A 163 -1.63 -14.26 -1.01
CA PRO A 163 -0.54 -15.10 -0.55
C PRO A 163 -0.79 -15.63 0.87
N PRO A 164 -0.26 -16.83 1.19
CA PRO A 164 -0.38 -17.39 2.53
C PRO A 164 0.42 -16.60 3.57
N ASN A 165 1.57 -16.04 3.17
CA ASN A 165 2.45 -15.24 4.01
C ASN A 165 3.08 -14.09 3.22
N LEU A 166 3.30 -12.95 3.86
CA LEU A 166 4.09 -11.84 3.30
C LEU A 166 5.53 -11.83 3.87
N SER A 167 6.50 -11.62 2.98
CA SER A 167 7.90 -11.39 3.35
C SER A 167 8.05 -10.12 4.20
N MET A 168 9.06 -10.02 5.07
CA MET A 168 9.24 -8.82 5.91
C MET A 168 9.28 -7.50 5.11
N PRO A 169 9.99 -7.43 3.95
CA PRO A 169 9.89 -6.26 3.07
C PRO A 169 8.45 -5.98 2.59
N ASP A 170 7.67 -7.01 2.24
CA ASP A 170 6.29 -6.83 1.78
C ASP A 170 5.31 -6.50 2.91
N GLN A 171 5.56 -6.95 4.14
CA GLN A 171 4.84 -6.45 5.33
C GLN A 171 5.11 -4.95 5.52
N GLY A 172 6.35 -4.51 5.25
CA GLY A 172 6.71 -3.09 5.19
C GLY A 172 5.96 -2.36 4.08
N ARG A 173 5.96 -2.89 2.85
CA ARG A 173 5.23 -2.31 1.72
C ARG A 173 3.73 -2.25 1.96
N PHE A 174 3.15 -3.25 2.63
CA PHE A 174 1.78 -3.23 3.11
C PHE A 174 1.51 -2.04 4.01
N ALA A 175 2.36 -1.81 5.00
CA ALA A 175 2.22 -0.65 5.88
C ALA A 175 2.29 0.67 5.12
N ILE A 176 3.18 0.80 4.12
CA ILE A 176 3.29 2.01 3.30
C ILE A 176 2.08 2.19 2.39
N GLY A 177 1.63 1.15 1.69
CA GLY A 177 0.45 1.21 0.82
C GLY A 177 -0.82 1.56 1.61
N TYR A 178 -0.98 0.97 2.80
CA TYR A 178 -2.03 1.32 3.74
C TYR A 178 -1.97 2.80 4.12
N TYR A 179 -0.80 3.27 4.57
CA TYR A 179 -0.61 4.66 4.99
C TYR A 179 -0.89 5.64 3.84
N HIS A 180 -0.33 5.40 2.64
CA HIS A 180 -0.53 6.26 1.48
C HIS A 180 -2.01 6.35 1.07
N GLN A 181 -2.73 5.22 1.03
CA GLN A 181 -4.13 5.19 0.67
C GLN A 181 -5.01 5.88 1.73
N ARG A 182 -4.71 5.71 3.02
CA ARG A 182 -5.39 6.43 4.11
C ARG A 182 -5.20 7.95 3.97
N GLN A 183 -3.95 8.40 3.78
CA GLN A 183 -3.64 9.83 3.61
C GLN A 183 -4.35 10.42 2.39
N ASP A 184 -4.46 9.66 1.30
CA ASP A 184 -5.13 10.12 0.09
C ASP A 184 -6.62 10.44 0.31
N PHE A 185 -7.31 9.69 1.18
CA PHE A 185 -8.71 9.99 1.54
C PHE A 185 -8.89 11.31 2.29
N PHE A 186 -7.84 11.89 2.89
CA PHE A 186 -7.91 13.15 3.63
C PHE A 186 -7.49 14.37 2.81
N LYS A 187 -6.90 14.17 1.62
CA LYS A 187 -6.55 15.31 0.75
C LYS A 187 -7.83 15.95 0.23
N LYS A 188 -8.00 17.26 0.49
CA LYS A 188 -9.07 18.03 -0.15
C LYS A 188 -8.81 18.04 -1.66
N LYS A 189 -9.78 17.59 -2.46
CA LYS A 189 -9.75 17.83 -3.90
C LYS A 189 -9.84 19.34 -4.13
N PRO A 190 -8.98 19.95 -4.97
CA PRO A 190 -9.14 21.36 -5.33
C PRO A 190 -10.52 21.54 -5.93
N GLN A 191 -11.28 22.50 -5.41
CA GLN A 191 -12.56 22.87 -6.01
C GLN A 191 -12.27 23.52 -7.36
N THR A 192 -12.67 22.86 -8.45
CA THR A 192 -12.76 23.52 -9.75
C THR A 192 -13.95 24.48 -9.68
N THR A 193 -13.70 25.74 -9.36
CA THR A 193 -14.67 26.83 -9.60
C THR A 193 -14.86 26.94 -11.11
N THR A 194 -15.93 26.34 -11.62
CA THR A 194 -16.48 26.70 -12.93
C THR A 194 -17.09 28.08 -12.82
N ASP A 195 -16.32 29.11 -13.18
CA ASP A 195 -16.85 30.44 -13.47
C ASP A 195 -17.85 30.31 -14.62
N THR A 196 -19.13 30.43 -14.28
CA THR A 196 -20.20 30.60 -15.26
C THR A 196 -20.21 32.07 -15.66
N THR A 197 -19.50 32.42 -16.73
CA THR A 197 -19.67 33.72 -17.37
C THR A 197 -21.08 33.77 -17.97
N GLN A 198 -22.01 34.40 -17.25
CA GLN A 198 -23.32 34.77 -17.76
C GLN A 198 -23.13 35.77 -18.91
N GLY A 199 -23.80 35.52 -20.02
CA GLY A 199 -23.81 36.41 -21.18
C GLY A 199 -24.54 37.71 -20.88
N GLU A 200 -23.91 38.83 -21.24
CA GLU A 200 -24.60 40.08 -21.49
C GLU A 200 -25.06 40.11 -22.94
N THR A 201 -26.37 40.02 -23.13
CA THR A 201 -27.05 40.46 -24.34
C THR A 201 -27.12 41.99 -24.35
N ALA A 202 -26.63 42.61 -25.42
CA ALA A 202 -27.00 43.96 -25.83
C ALA A 202 -27.41 43.92 -27.30
#